data_AF-B8GA74-F1
#
_entry.id   AF-B8GA74-F1
#
_cell.length_a   1.000
_cell.length_b   1.000
_cell.length_c   1.000
_cell.angle_alpha   90.00
_cell.angle_beta   90.00
_cell.angle_gamma   90.00
#
_symmetry.space_group_name_H-M   'P 1'
#
loop_
_entity.id
_entity.type
_entity.pdbx_description
1 polymer ?
#
loop_
_entity_poly.entity_id
_entity_poly.type
_entity_poly.pdbx_seq_one_letter_code
_entity_poly.pdbx_strand_id
1 'polypeptide(L)'
;MLVRRMSLEELARVTGLPVPVLQYLTDLGYIHPFPQLPAAEFDELRRIRRLIDDLGVATDTVDLILHMRRRMLAMQREIARLRAELAYRRAFDGVTTWVDADWYE
;
A
#
# COMPACT_ATOMS: atom_id res chain seq x y z
N MET A 1 -10.96 -26.36 -15.02
CA MET A 1 -10.41 -26.09 -13.66
C MET A 1 -11.40 -25.19 -12.93
N LEU A 2 -12.15 -25.74 -11.97
CA LEU A 2 -13.09 -24.96 -11.15
C LEU A 2 -12.29 -24.20 -10.10
N VAL A 3 -12.21 -22.89 -10.30
CA VAL A 3 -11.54 -21.93 -9.45
C VAL A 3 -12.35 -21.83 -8.14
N ARG A 4 -11.90 -22.49 -7.07
CA ARG A 4 -12.56 -22.50 -5.75
C ARG A 4 -12.59 -21.06 -5.21
N ARG A 5 -13.74 -20.39 -5.28
CA ARG A 5 -13.95 -19.09 -4.63
C ARG A 5 -13.94 -19.32 -3.12
N MET A 6 -13.01 -18.69 -2.42
CA MET A 6 -12.95 -18.72 -0.95
C MET A 6 -14.08 -17.84 -0.41
N SER A 7 -14.94 -18.38 0.47
CA SER A 7 -16.06 -17.61 1.02
C SER A 7 -15.56 -16.59 2.06
N LEU A 8 -16.32 -15.51 2.30
CA LEU A 8 -15.99 -14.54 3.35
C LEU A 8 -15.90 -15.18 4.74
N GLU A 9 -16.61 -16.29 4.99
CA GLU A 9 -16.51 -17.04 6.25
C GLU A 9 -15.22 -17.87 6.35
N GLU A 10 -14.73 -18.43 5.24
CA GLU A 10 -13.38 -19.02 5.21
C GLU A 10 -12.33 -17.93 5.45
N LEU A 11 -12.52 -16.74 4.87
CA LEU A 11 -11.60 -15.62 5.02
C LEU A 11 -11.61 -15.08 6.46
N ALA A 12 -12.77 -15.01 7.10
CA ALA A 12 -12.91 -14.69 8.52
C ALA A 12 -12.18 -15.71 9.41
N ARG A 13 -12.26 -17.02 9.10
CA ARG A 13 -11.53 -18.04 9.86
C ARG A 13 -10.01 -17.91 9.74
N VAL A 14 -9.50 -17.64 8.55
CA VAL A 14 -8.04 -17.54 8.33
C VAL A 14 -7.48 -16.23 8.86
N THR A 15 -8.19 -15.13 8.64
CA THR A 15 -7.72 -13.78 9.00
C THR A 15 -8.11 -13.37 10.41
N GLY A 16 -9.11 -14.03 10.99
CA GLY A 16 -9.75 -13.74 12.27
C GLY A 16 -10.41 -12.37 12.36
N LEU A 17 -10.71 -11.75 11.21
CA LEU A 17 -11.53 -10.56 11.11
C LEU A 17 -13.01 -10.94 11.08
N PRO A 18 -13.91 -10.14 11.69
CA PRO A 18 -15.34 -10.33 11.57
C PRO A 18 -15.80 -10.27 10.10
N VAL A 19 -16.75 -11.12 9.72
CA VAL A 19 -17.35 -11.12 8.37
C VAL A 19 -17.85 -9.73 7.92
N PRO A 20 -18.51 -8.91 8.78
CA PRO A 20 -18.91 -7.56 8.39
C PRO A 20 -17.75 -6.66 7.98
N VAL A 21 -16.57 -6.78 8.61
CA VAL A 21 -15.37 -6.02 8.25
C VAL A 21 -14.86 -6.45 6.88
N LEU A 22 -14.83 -7.76 6.62
CA LEU A 22 -14.37 -8.31 5.35
C LEU A 22 -15.32 -7.98 4.20
N GLN A 23 -16.64 -8.01 4.46
CA GLN A 23 -17.67 -7.57 3.53
C GLN A 23 -17.46 -6.09 3.17
N TYR A 24 -17.31 -5.24 4.19
CA TYR A 24 -17.09 -3.81 4.02
C TYR A 24 -15.81 -3.49 3.22
N LEU A 25 -14.70 -4.18 3.50
CA LEU A 25 -13.46 -4.04 2.75
C LEU A 25 -13.59 -4.56 1.30
N THR A 26 -14.41 -5.58 1.07
CA THR A 26 -14.71 -6.09 -0.27
C THR A 26 -15.52 -5.08 -1.07
N ASP A 27 -16.55 -4.48 -0.46
CA ASP A 27 -17.41 -3.46 -1.09
C ASP A 27 -16.61 -2.20 -1.47
N LEU A 28 -15.59 -1.86 -0.68
CA LEU A 28 -14.65 -0.77 -0.98
C LEU A 28 -13.55 -1.15 -1.99
N GLY A 29 -13.50 -2.41 -2.45
CA GLY A 29 -12.48 -2.91 -3.37
C GLY A 29 -11.07 -3.03 -2.77
N TYR A 30 -10.94 -3.06 -1.44
CA TYR A 30 -9.66 -3.26 -0.75
C TYR A 30 -9.17 -4.71 -0.81
N ILE A 31 -10.11 -5.65 -0.86
CA ILE A 31 -9.85 -7.06 -1.03
C ILE A 31 -10.66 -7.55 -2.20
N HIS A 32 -10.04 -8.35 -3.05
CA HIS A 32 -10.75 -9.04 -4.12
C HIS A 32 -10.84 -10.52 -3.73
N PRO A 33 -12.04 -11.08 -3.55
CA PRO A 33 -12.23 -12.51 -3.28
C PRO A 33 -11.95 -13.32 -4.55
N PHE A 34 -10.68 -13.36 -4.95
CA PHE A 34 -10.14 -14.32 -5.88
C PHE A 34 -10.02 -15.69 -5.18
N PRO A 35 -9.93 -16.79 -5.93
CA PRO A 35 -9.70 -18.13 -5.36
C PRO A 35 -8.53 -18.24 -4.38
N GLN A 36 -7.54 -17.35 -4.51
CA GLN A 36 -6.36 -17.29 -3.68
C GLN A 36 -6.05 -15.81 -3.48
N LEU A 37 -6.19 -15.33 -2.25
CA LEU A 37 -5.72 -13.99 -1.90
C LEU A 37 -4.19 -13.97 -2.05
N PRO A 38 -3.61 -13.01 -2.79
CA PRO A 38 -2.16 -12.80 -2.82
C PRO A 38 -1.61 -12.65 -1.39
N ALA A 39 -0.40 -13.15 -1.13
CA ALA A 39 0.22 -13.06 0.21
C ALA A 39 0.28 -11.60 0.73
N ALA A 40 0.44 -10.63 -0.17
CA ALA A 40 0.43 -9.21 0.15
C ALA A 40 -0.92 -8.71 0.71
N GLU A 41 -2.05 -9.22 0.19
CA GLU A 41 -3.38 -8.88 0.71
C GLU A 41 -3.61 -9.51 2.09
N PHE A 42 -3.08 -10.72 2.33
CA PHE A 42 -3.13 -11.37 3.64
C PHE A 42 -2.38 -10.58 4.73
N ASP A 43 -1.20 -10.05 4.42
CA ASP A 43 -0.44 -9.24 5.36
C ASP A 43 -1.14 -7.93 5.70
N GLU A 44 -1.85 -7.36 4.73
CA GLU A 44 -2.65 -6.15 4.92
C GLU A 44 -3.84 -6.41 5.85
N LEU A 45 -4.56 -7.53 5.67
CA LEU A 45 -5.64 -7.95 6.57
C LEU A 45 -5.13 -8.23 7.99
N ARG A 46 -3.94 -8.81 8.11
CA ARG A 46 -3.32 -9.07 9.42
C ARG A 46 -2.96 -7.76 10.15
N ARG A 47 -2.57 -6.71 9.41
CA ARG A 47 -2.38 -5.36 9.97
C ARG A 47 -3.69 -4.72 10.38
N ILE A 48 -4.74 -4.85 9.57
CA ILE A 48 -6.08 -4.34 9.90
C ILE A 48 -6.56 -4.97 11.20
N ARG A 49 -6.38 -6.29 11.38
CA ARG A 49 -6.75 -6.97 12.62
C ARG A 49 -6.04 -6.39 13.84
N ARG A 50 -4.71 -6.20 13.78
CA ARG A 50 -3.96 -5.54 14.87
C ARG A 50 -4.46 -4.13 15.15
N LEU A 51 -4.89 -3.41 14.11
CA LEU A 51 -5.41 -2.05 14.26
C LEU A 51 -6.76 -2.03 14.99
N ILE A 52 -7.58 -3.05 14.81
CA ILE A 52 -8.84 -3.22 15.53
C ILE A 52 -8.58 -3.74 16.95
N ASP A 53 -7.78 -4.79 17.09
CA ASP A 53 -7.56 -5.51 18.34
C ASP A 53 -6.62 -4.77 19.31
N ASP A 54 -5.50 -4.22 18.83
CA ASP A 54 -4.46 -3.62 19.68
C ASP A 54 -4.73 -2.13 19.97
N LEU A 55 -5.43 -1.43 19.08
CA LEU A 55 -5.73 0.00 19.21
C LEU A 55 -7.20 0.29 19.57
N GLY A 56 -8.04 -0.75 19.71
CA GLY A 56 -9.45 -0.62 20.09
C GLY A 56 -10.28 0.20 19.10
N VAL A 57 -9.84 0.27 17.84
CA VAL A 57 -10.46 1.11 16.82
C VAL A 57 -11.78 0.48 16.40
N ALA A 58 -12.85 1.27 16.48
CA ALA A 58 -14.16 0.85 16.02
C ALA A 58 -14.15 0.56 14.50
N THR A 59 -14.90 -0.46 14.09
CA THR A 59 -14.91 -0.99 12.72
C THR A 59 -15.19 0.09 11.66
N ASP A 60 -16.06 1.04 11.99
CA ASP A 60 -16.40 2.21 11.17
C ASP A 60 -15.23 3.18 10.96
N THR A 61 -14.31 3.26 11.92
CA THR A 61 -13.15 4.16 11.88
C THR A 61 -11.98 3.55 11.08
N VAL A 62 -12.01 2.24 10.85
CA VAL A 62 -10.98 1.52 10.07
C VAL A 62 -10.86 2.07 8.65
N ASP A 63 -11.98 2.46 8.02
CA ASP A 63 -11.95 3.04 6.66
C ASP A 63 -11.14 4.32 6.60
N LEU A 64 -11.38 5.24 7.53
CA LEU A 64 -10.69 6.52 7.59
C LEU A 64 -9.18 6.30 7.74
N ILE A 65 -8.77 5.39 8.61
CA ILE A 65 -7.36 5.08 8.85
C ILE A 65 -6.72 4.46 7.60
N LEU A 66 -7.40 3.52 6.95
CA LEU A 66 -6.89 2.89 5.74
C LEU A 66 -6.84 3.88 4.57
N HIS A 67 -7.81 4.80 4.47
CA HIS A 67 -7.82 5.85 3.47
C HIS A 67 -6.64 6.82 3.69
N MET A 68 -6.45 7.28 4.92
CA MET A 68 -5.32 8.13 5.31
C MET A 68 -3.98 7.46 5.02
N ARG A 69 -3.84 6.16 5.33
CA ARG A 69 -2.62 5.40 5.05
C ARG A 69 -2.35 5.29 3.55
N ARG A 70 -3.35 5.00 2.72
CA ARG A 70 -3.18 4.95 1.25
C ARG A 70 -2.69 6.28 0.71
N ARG A 71 -3.31 7.38 1.14
CA ARG A 71 -2.91 8.73 0.75
C ARG A 71 -1.49 9.04 1.20
N MET A 72 -1.12 8.64 2.42
CA MET A 72 0.23 8.82 2.95
C MET A 72 1.29 8.05 2.15
N LEU A 73 1.02 6.78 1.80
CA LEU A 73 1.91 5.98 0.97
C LEU A 73 2.05 6.55 -0.44
N ALA A 74 0.96 7.04 -1.03
CA ALA A 74 1.00 7.71 -2.34
C ALA A 74 1.89 8.96 -2.29
N MET A 75 1.72 9.80 -1.27
CA MET A 75 2.58 10.97 -1.06
C MET A 75 4.05 10.59 -0.87
N GLN A 76 4.34 9.54 -0.09
CA GLN A 76 5.71 9.06 0.12
C GLN A 76 6.36 8.58 -1.19
N ARG A 77 5.62 7.88 -2.05
CA ARG A 77 6.13 7.48 -3.38
C ARG A 77 6.44 8.69 -4.26
N GLU A 78 5.58 9.69 -4.25
CA GLU A 78 5.80 10.90 -5.05
C GLU A 78 7.01 11.69 -4.54
N ILE A 79 7.17 11.81 -3.21
CA ILE A 79 8.37 12.42 -2.61
C ILE A 79 9.63 11.64 -3.02
N ALA A 80 9.60 10.31 -3.00
CA ALA A 80 10.73 9.49 -3.43
C ALA A 80 11.08 9.72 -4.91
N ARG A 81 10.05 9.80 -5.78
CA ARG A 81 10.20 10.11 -7.20
C ARG A 81 10.85 11.48 -7.41
N LEU A 82 10.33 12.52 -6.75
CA LEU A 82 10.86 13.89 -6.86
C LEU A 82 12.29 13.98 -6.35
N ARG A 83 12.63 13.28 -5.27
CA ARG A 83 14.02 13.21 -4.75
C ARG A 83 14.97 12.55 -5.76
N ALA A 84 14.54 11.48 -6.42
CA ALA A 84 15.34 10.82 -7.45
C ALA A 84 15.57 11.74 -8.67
N GLU A 85 14.54 12.45 -9.12
CA GLU A 85 14.63 13.42 -10.22
C GLU A 85 15.61 14.57 -9.88
N LEU A 86 15.53 15.12 -8.67
CA LEU A 86 16.46 16.16 -8.22
C LEU A 86 17.90 15.65 -8.14
N ALA A 87 18.09 14.40 -7.68
CA ALA A 87 19.42 13.79 -7.64
C ALA A 87 19.99 13.59 -9.06
N TYR A 88 19.17 13.14 -10.00
CA TYR A 88 19.55 12.97 -11.40
C TYR A 88 19.97 14.30 -12.04
N ARG A 89 19.18 15.36 -11.86
CA ARG A 89 19.50 16.70 -12.39
C ARG A 89 20.81 17.25 -11.82
N ARG A 90 21.01 17.14 -10.51
CA ARG A 90 22.27 17.57 -9.86
C ARG A 90 23.48 16.81 -10.36
N ALA A 91 23.34 15.51 -10.61
CA ALA A 91 24.41 14.70 -11.20
C ALA A 91 24.72 15.14 -12.63
N PHE A 92 23.72 15.51 -13.41
CA PHE A 92 23.89 16.00 -14.79
C PHE A 92 24.54 17.40 -14.84
N ASP A 93 24.07 18.35 -14.02
CA ASP A 93 24.64 19.71 -13.94
C ASP A 93 26.12 19.70 -13.50
N GLY A 94 26.49 18.75 -12.64
CA GLY A 94 27.89 18.54 -12.25
C GLY A 94 28.79 18.08 -13.42
N VAL A 95 28.24 17.36 -14.40
CA VAL A 95 29.00 16.89 -15.58
C VAL A 95 29.17 18.00 -16.61
N THR A 96 28.16 18.82 -16.85
CA THR A 96 28.29 19.99 -17.76
C THR A 96 29.27 21.03 -17.23
N THR A 97 29.35 21.20 -15.91
CA THR A 97 30.29 22.14 -15.28
C THR A 97 31.77 21.72 -15.46
N TRP A 98 32.05 20.42 -15.59
CA TRP A 98 33.40 19.91 -15.88
C TRP A 98 33.79 20.08 -17.36
N VAL A 99 32.84 19.96 -18.28
CA VAL A 99 33.11 20.08 -19.72
C VAL A 99 33.46 21.51 -20.14
N ASP A 100 32.93 22.55 -19.46
CA ASP A 100 33.27 23.96 -19.74
C ASP A 100 34.62 24.39 -19.13
N ALA A 101 35.17 23.66 -18.16
CA ALA A 101 36.41 24.03 -17.46
C ALA A 101 37.68 23.65 -18.24
N ASP A 102 37.59 22.74 -19.22
CA ASP A 102 38.73 22.16 -19.93
C ASP A 102 39.08 22.87 -21.26
N TRP A 103 38.43 24.00 -21.61
CA TRP A 103 38.61 24.68 -22.92
C TRP A 103 39.22 26.10 -22.83
N TYR A 104 40.10 26.34 -21.87
CA TYR A 104 40.94 27.55 -21.86
C TYR A 104 42.41 27.19 -21.59
N GLU A 105 43.10 26.69 -22.62
CA GLU A 105 44.56 26.79 -22.78
C GLU A 105 44.90 27.29 -24.19
#